data_AF-A0A2G9NZY8-F1
#
_entry.id   AF-A0A2G9NZY8-F1
#
_cell.length_a   1.000
_cell.length_b   1.000
_cell.length_c   1.000
_cell.angle_alpha   90.00
_cell.angle_beta   90.00
_cell.angle_gamma   90.00
#
_symmetry.space_group_name_H-M   'P 1'
#
loop_
_entity.id
_entity.type
_entity.pdbx_description
1 polymer ?
#
loop_
_entity_poly.entity_id
_entity_poly.type
_entity_poly.pdbx_seq_one_letter_code
_entity_poly.pdbx_strand_id
1 'polypeptide(L)' 'EAARYAPSAGNLHAVKFILVDNPEIIADLAEAADQDFILDAHYVIVVCSDPTQVERSYYERGERYLR' A
#
# COMPACT_ATOMS: atom_id res chain seq x y z
N GLU A 1 1.64 -7.12 -12.76
CA GLU A 1 0.38 -7.11 -13.54
C GLU A 1 -0.88 -7.49 -12.76
N ALA A 2 -0.99 -8.66 -12.10
CA ALA A 2 -2.26 -9.08 -11.45
C ALA A 2 -2.89 -8.03 -10.52
N ALA A 3 -2.08 -7.38 -9.67
CA ALA A 3 -2.55 -6.32 -8.76
C ALA A 3 -3.11 -5.08 -9.49
N ARG A 4 -2.65 -4.77 -10.71
CA ARG A 4 -3.13 -3.65 -11.52
C ARG A 4 -4.53 -3.90 -12.08
N TYR A 5 -4.84 -5.16 -12.39
CA TYR A 5 -6.13 -5.57 -12.92
C TYR A 5 -7.13 -5.98 -11.83
N ALA A 6 -6.74 -5.87 -10.55
CA ALA A 6 -7.66 -6.10 -9.46
C ALA A 6 -8.81 -5.07 -9.52
N PRO A 7 -10.05 -5.48 -9.19
CA PRO A 7 -11.18 -4.56 -9.15
C PRO A 7 -10.92 -3.45 -8.12
N SER A 8 -11.24 -2.21 -8.48
CA SER A 8 -11.08 -1.04 -7.61
C SER A 8 -12.39 -0.24 -7.53
N ALA A 9 -12.71 0.27 -6.35
CA ALA A 9 -13.91 1.06 -6.13
C ALA A 9 -13.88 2.33 -6.99
N GLY A 10 -14.95 2.57 -7.76
CA GLY A 10 -15.03 3.72 -8.67
C GLY A 10 -14.00 3.69 -9.81
N ASN A 11 -13.36 2.55 -10.08
CA ASN A 11 -12.23 2.43 -11.01
C ASN A 11 -11.05 3.38 -10.65
N LEU A 12 -10.92 3.73 -9.37
CA LEU A 12 -9.82 4.53 -8.84
C LEU A 12 -8.89 3.62 -8.03
N HIS A 13 -7.65 3.49 -8.47
CA HIS A 13 -6.64 2.72 -7.76
C HIS A 13 -6.11 3.53 -6.57
N ALA A 14 -6.82 3.48 -5.45
CA ALA A 14 -6.47 4.14 -4.19
C ALA A 14 -5.41 3.37 -3.37
N VAL A 15 -4.62 2.51 -4.02
CA VAL A 15 -3.57 1.71 -3.38
C VAL A 15 -2.23 1.97 -4.06
N LYS A 16 -1.19 2.17 -3.25
CA LYS A 16 0.19 2.34 -3.69
C LYS A 16 1.00 1.12 -3.26
N PHE A 17 1.79 0.60 -4.18
CA PHE A 17 2.74 -0.48 -3.93
C PHE A 17 4.14 0.10 -3.84
N ILE A 18 4.82 -0.17 -2.73
CA ILE A 18 6.21 0.22 -2.49
C ILE A 18 7.03 -1.07 -2.45
N LEU A 19 7.91 -1.25 -3.43
CA LEU A 19 8.86 -2.35 -3.44
C LEU A 19 10.05 -1.98 -2.57
N VAL A 20 10.37 -2.83 -1.60
CA VAL A 20 11.52 -2.70 -0.72
C VAL A 20 12.43 -3.89 -0.96
N ASP A 21 13.68 -3.60 -1.28
CA ASP A 21 14.77 -4.58 -1.50
C ASP A 21 15.99 -4.29 -0.62
N ASN A 22 16.00 -3.19 0.13
CA ASN A 22 17.06 -2.87 1.09
C ASN A 22 16.88 -3.73 2.36
N PRO A 23 17.87 -4.58 2.73
CA PRO A 23 17.77 -5.46 3.90
C PRO A 23 17.63 -4.71 5.22
N GLU A 24 18.19 -3.50 5.36
CA GLU A 24 18.05 -2.68 6.57
C GLU A 24 16.59 -2.24 6.75
N ILE A 25 15.94 -1.78 5.67
CA ILE A 25 14.53 -1.37 5.69
C ILE A 25 13.62 -2.59 5.93
N ILE A 26 13.97 -3.76 5.38
CA ILE A 26 13.24 -5.01 5.62
C ILE A 26 13.32 -5.42 7.10
N ALA A 27 14.48 -5.24 7.74
CA ALA A 27 14.64 -5.49 9.17
C ALA A 27 13.79 -4.53 10.02
N ASP A 28 13.81 -3.24 9.71
CA ASP A 28 12.97 -2.24 10.39
C ASP A 28 11.47 -2.56 10.23
N LEU A 29 11.06 -3.05 9.05
CA LEU A 29 9.68 -3.48 8.79
C LEU A 29 9.30 -4.75 9.57
N ALA A 30 10.21 -5.71 9.69
CA ALA A 30 9.99 -6.93 10.47
C ALA A 30 9.79 -6.62 11.96
N GLU A 31 10.62 -5.73 12.51
CA GLU A 31 10.48 -5.23 13.88
C GLU A 31 9.16 -4.45 14.07
N ALA A 32 8.85 -3.50 13.18
CA ALA A 32 7.63 -2.71 13.26
C ALA A 32 6.35 -3.54 13.12
N ALA A 33 6.41 -4.66 12.40
CA ALA A 33 5.30 -5.59 12.22
C ALA A 33 5.23 -6.68 13.30
N ASP A 34 6.25 -6.80 14.16
CA ASP A 34 6.44 -7.91 15.13
C ASP A 34 6.36 -9.29 14.44
N GLN A 35 7.00 -9.41 13.27
CA GLN A 35 6.91 -10.57 12.39
C GLN A 35 8.28 -10.92 11.76
N ASP A 36 8.99 -11.85 12.40
CA ASP A 36 10.34 -12.24 11.99
C ASP A 36 10.43 -12.87 10.60
N PHE A 37 9.37 -13.51 10.08
CA PHE A 37 9.42 -14.16 8.75
C PHE A 37 9.66 -13.17 7.61
N ILE A 38 9.45 -11.87 7.85
CA ILE A 38 9.70 -10.81 6.87
C ILE A 38 11.21 -10.71 6.56
N LEU A 39 12.08 -11.06 7.52
CA LEU A 39 13.54 -11.05 7.37
C LEU A 39 14.03 -12.04 6.30
N ASP A 40 13.30 -13.12 6.07
CA ASP A 40 13.67 -14.16 5.11
C ASP A 40 13.36 -13.74 3.65
N ALA A 41 12.64 -12.63 3.45
CA ALA A 41 12.22 -12.18 2.13
C ALA A 41 13.31 -11.31 1.46
N HIS A 42 13.65 -11.64 0.22
CA HIS A 42 14.50 -10.78 -0.62
C HIS A 42 13.81 -9.50 -1.09
N TYR A 43 12.48 -9.53 -1.17
CA TYR A 43 11.66 -8.41 -1.60
C TYR A 43 10.40 -8.33 -0.74
N VAL A 44 10.12 -7.14 -0.24
CA VAL A 44 8.90 -6.84 0.52
C VAL A 44 8.07 -5.83 -0.28
N ILE A 45 6.78 -6.10 -0.44
CA ILE A 45 5.84 -5.15 -1.05
C ILE A 45 4.99 -4.56 0.07
N VAL A 46 5.20 -3.28 0.37
CA VAL A 46 4.34 -2.54 1.29
C VAL A 46 3.17 -1.96 0.51
N VAL A 47 1.95 -2.25 0.97
CA VAL A 47 0.71 -1.76 0.36
C VAL A 47 0.14 -0.67 1.25
N CYS A 48 0.01 0.55 0.72
CA CYS A 48 -0.54 1.69 1.44
C CYS A 48 -1.76 2.25 0.70
N SER A 49 -2.73 2.76 1.46
CA SER A 49 -3.82 3.55 0.90
C SER A 49 -3.28 4.90 0.40
N ASP A 50 -3.63 5.30 -0.82
CA ASP A 50 -3.38 6.63 -1.39
C ASP A 50 -4.72 7.33 -1.67
N PRO A 51 -5.14 8.27 -0.82
CA PRO A 51 -6.45 8.91 -0.93
C PRO A 51 -6.51 9.97 -2.03
N THR A 52 -5.38 10.38 -2.58
CA THR A 52 -5.25 11.56 -3.45
C THR A 52 -6.22 11.54 -4.62
N GLN A 53 -6.38 10.40 -5.30
CA GLN A 53 -7.30 10.31 -6.44
C GLN A 53 -8.76 10.35 -6.03
N VAL A 54 -9.11 9.67 -4.93
CA VAL A 54 -10.49 9.61 -4.43
C VAL A 54 -10.94 10.98 -3.93
N GLU A 55 -10.09 11.70 -3.20
CA GLU A 55 -10.33 13.07 -2.74
C GLU A 55 -10.53 14.03 -3.93
N ARG A 56 -9.75 13.88 -5.00
CA ARG A 56 -9.94 14.68 -6.23
C ARG A 56 -11.23 14.35 -6.98
N SER A 57 -11.64 13.09 -7.00
CA SER A 57 -12.84 12.65 -7.71
C SER A 57 -14.14 12.93 -6.96
N TYR A 58 -14.11 12.90 -5.63
CA TYR A 58 -15.31 13.00 -4.80
C TYR A 58 -15.31 14.17 -3.79
N TYR A 59 -14.28 15.01 -3.80
CA TYR A 59 -14.14 16.21 -2.96
C TYR A 59 -14.35 15.87 -1.47
N GLU A 60 -15.19 16.63 -0.76
CA GLU A 60 -15.52 16.42 0.66
C GLU A 60 -16.02 15.00 0.97
N ARG A 61 -16.66 14.33 0.02
CA ARG A 61 -17.11 12.93 0.21
C ARG A 61 -15.95 11.95 0.15
N GLY A 62 -14.94 12.23 -0.67
CA GLY A 62 -13.74 11.41 -0.77
C GLY A 62 -12.95 11.43 0.54
N GLU A 63 -12.79 12.61 1.13
CA GLU A 63 -12.14 12.76 2.44
C GLU A 63 -12.95 12.08 3.55
N ARG A 64 -14.28 12.24 3.53
CA ARG A 64 -15.16 11.77 4.61
C ARG A 64 -15.35 10.26 4.68
N TYR A 65 -15.35 9.56 3.54
CA TYR A 65 -15.78 8.14 3.48
C TYR A 65 -14.67 7.14 3.15
N LEU A 66 -13.44 7.59 2.90
CA LEU A 66 -12.35 6.70 2.50
C LEU A 66 -11.57 6.09 3.68
N ARG A 67 -11.66 6.69 4.87
CA ARG A 67 -10.94 6.25 6.08
C ARG A 67 -11.74 5.26 6.91
#